data_AF-A0A378YCP5-F1
#
_entry.id   AF-A0A378YCP5-F1
#
_cell.length_a   1.000
_cell.length_b   1.000
_cell.length_c   1.000
_cell.angle_alpha   90.00
_cell.angle_beta   90.00
_cell.angle_gamma   90.00
#
_symmetry.space_group_name_H-M   'P 1'
#
loop_
_entity.id
_entity.type
_entity.pdbx_description
1 polymer ?
#
loop_
_entity_poly.entity_id
_entity_poly.type
_entity_poly.pdbx_seq_one_letter_code
_entity_poly.pdbx_strand_id
1 'polypeptide(L)' 'MRKPIKGEWYKSSRSETGKQCVEVCHAENAVGVRDSKQPGGPELWFTPEQWSSFLASGLW' A
#
# COMPACT_ATOMS: atom_id res chain seq x y z
N MET A 1 -3.30 10.51 12.39
CA MET A 1 -3.34 9.32 11.51
C MET A 1 -3.90 8.15 12.31
N ARG A 2 -4.96 7.49 11.83
CA ARG A 2 -5.42 6.23 12.44
C ARG A 2 -4.29 5.20 12.29
N LYS A 3 -4.00 4.40 13.33
CA LYS A 3 -3.11 3.25 13.18
C LYS A 3 -3.74 2.30 12.16
N PRO A 4 -2.98 1.76 11.20
CA PRO A 4 -3.52 0.82 10.24
C PRO A 4 -3.98 -0.44 10.96
N ILE A 5 -5.22 -0.87 10.67
CA ILE A 5 -5.76 -2.13 11.16
C ILE A 5 -5.23 -3.23 10.23
N LYS A 6 -4.73 -4.33 10.81
CA LYS A 6 -4.16 -5.43 10.04
C LYS A 6 -5.25 -6.03 9.13
N GLY A 7 -4.92 -6.23 7.85
CA GLY A 7 -5.85 -6.76 6.86
C GLY A 7 -6.81 -5.73 6.24
N GLU A 8 -6.80 -4.47 6.68
CA GLU A 8 -7.62 -3.41 6.07
C GLU A 8 -6.79 -2.49 5.17
N TRP A 9 -7.43 -2.05 4.08
CA TRP A 9 -6.87 -1.03 3.20
C TRP A 9 -6.94 0.34 3.88
N TYR A 10 -5.82 1.05 3.88
CA TYR A 10 -5.77 2.42 4.36
C TYR A 10 -5.00 3.30 3.38
N LYS A 11 -5.43 4.56 3.30
CA LYS A 11 -4.80 5.54 2.43
C LYS A 11 -3.42 5.90 2.95
N SER A 12 -2.42 5.82 2.08
CA SER A 12 -1.05 6.23 2.41
C SER A 12 -0.99 7.74 2.67
N SER A 13 -0.17 8.14 3.65
CA SER A 13 0.13 9.56 3.93
C SER A 13 0.88 10.26 2.80
N ARG A 14 1.44 9.50 1.84
CA ARG A 14 2.08 10.01 0.62
C ARG A 14 1.09 10.28 -0.52
N SER A 15 -0.22 10.16 -0.28
CA SER A 15 -1.24 10.48 -1.28
C SER A 15 -1.54 11.98 -1.30
N GLU A 16 -1.21 12.67 -2.40
CA GLU A 16 -1.66 14.05 -2.63
C GLU A 16 -3.13 14.06 -3.09
N THR A 17 -3.94 14.90 -2.47
CA THR A 17 -5.36 15.08 -2.83
C THR A 17 -5.51 15.39 -4.31
N GLY A 18 -6.20 14.51 -5.04
CA GLY A 18 -6.64 14.74 -6.43
C GLY A 18 -5.79 14.07 -7.51
N LYS A 19 -4.51 13.75 -7.26
CA LYS A 19 -3.62 13.26 -8.33
C LYS A 19 -3.24 11.79 -8.19
N GLN A 20 -2.54 11.42 -7.13
CA GLN A 20 -2.06 10.05 -6.93
C GLN A 20 -2.48 9.59 -5.54
N CYS A 21 -3.44 8.67 -5.50
CA CYS A 21 -3.97 8.11 -4.26
C CYS A 21 -3.60 6.63 -4.22
N VAL A 22 -2.80 6.24 -3.23
CA VAL A 22 -2.39 4.86 -3.01
C VAL A 22 -2.98 4.38 -1.69
N GLU A 23 -3.56 3.17 -1.73
CA GLU A 23 -3.94 2.43 -0.54
C GLU A 23 -2.96 1.28 -0.31
N VAL A 24 -2.67 1.02 0.97
CA VAL A 24 -1.81 -0.08 1.40
C VAL A 24 -2.61 -0.96 2.37
N CYS A 25 -2.39 -2.28 2.30
CA CYS A 25 -2.94 -3.25 3.25
C CYS A 25 -1.79 -4.09 3.83
N HIS A 26 -1.65 -4.08 5.16
CA HIS A 26 -0.73 -4.97 5.85
C HIS A 26 -1.48 -6.23 6.29
N ALA A 27 -1.38 -7.29 5.49
CA ALA A 27 -1.97 -8.60 5.80
C ALA A 27 -1.04 -9.41 6.73
N GLU A 28 -1.37 -10.67 6.98
CA GLU A 28 -0.59 -11.52 7.88
C GLU A 28 0.82 -11.80 7.36
N ASN A 29 0.93 -12.21 6.09
CA ASN A 29 2.18 -12.61 5.44
C ASN A 29 2.38 -11.92 4.09
N ALA A 30 1.74 -10.77 3.87
CA ALA A 30 1.84 -10.02 2.63
C ALA A 30 1.52 -8.54 2.83
N VAL A 31 1.98 -7.70 1.89
CA VAL A 31 1.61 -6.30 1.79
C VAL A 31 0.97 -6.05 0.44
N GLY A 32 -0.26 -5.53 0.46
CA GLY A 32 -1.01 -5.15 -0.74
C GLY A 32 -0.86 -3.66 -1.04
N VAL A 33 -0.74 -3.30 -2.31
CA VAL A 33 -0.74 -1.92 -2.80
C VAL A 33 -1.71 -1.80 -3.96
N ARG A 34 -2.58 -0.79 -3.94
CA ARG A 34 -3.54 -0.53 -5.01
C ARG A 34 -3.81 0.96 -5.21
N ASP A 35 -4.37 1.28 -6.38
CA ASP A 35 -4.86 2.62 -6.69
C ASP A 35 -6.19 2.88 -5.97
N SER A 36 -6.25 3.90 -5.12
CA SER A 36 -7.47 4.20 -4.35
C SER A 36 -8.64 4.67 -5.22
N LYS A 37 -8.37 5.15 -6.45
CA LYS A 37 -9.41 5.60 -7.40
C LYS A 37 -10.06 4.41 -8.11
N GLN A 38 -9.47 3.21 -8.04
CA GLN A 38 -10.03 1.98 -8.60
C GLN A 38 -10.04 0.84 -7.56
N PRO A 39 -10.94 0.86 -6.54
CA PRO A 39 -10.95 -0.08 -5.40
C PRO A 39 -11.24 -1.56 -5.71
N GLY A 40 -11.29 -1.95 -6.98
CA GLY A 40 -11.36 -3.34 -7.46
C GLY A 40 -10.55 -3.57 -8.74
N GLY A 41 -9.63 -2.64 -9.05
CA GLY A 41 -8.65 -2.78 -10.11
C GLY A 41 -7.49 -3.70 -9.72
N PRO A 42 -6.41 -3.73 -10.52
CA PRO A 42 -5.24 -4.55 -10.22
C PRO A 42 -4.61 -4.19 -8.87
N GLU A 43 -4.27 -5.22 -8.10
CA GLU A 43 -3.58 -5.09 -6.81
C GLU A 43 -2.19 -5.74 -6.91
N LEU A 44 -1.17 -5.05 -6.40
CA LEU A 44 0.17 -5.61 -6.25
C LEU A 44 0.32 -6.19 -4.85
N TRP A 45 0.78 -7.43 -4.77
CA TRP A 45 1.00 -8.14 -3.51
C TRP A 45 2.47 -8.52 -3.38
N PHE A 46 3.06 -8.17 -2.24
CA PHE A 46 4.47 -8.41 -1.92
C PHE A 46 4.59 -9.33 -0.72
N THR A 47 5.60 -10.19 -0.72
CA THR A 47 6.06 -10.84 0.52
C THR A 47 6.71 -9.80 1.47
N PRO A 48 6.86 -10.10 2.77
CA PRO A 48 7.51 -9.18 3.70
C PRO A 48 8.94 -8.80 3.28
N GLU A 49 9.68 -9.73 2.70
CA GLU A 49 11.06 -9.52 2.21
C GLU A 49 11.08 -8.62 0.97
N GLN A 50 10.17 -8.85 0.02
CA GLN A 50 10.03 -8.01 -1.17
C GLN A 50 9.63 -6.59 -0.79
N TRP A 51 8.70 -6.43 0.14
CA TRP A 51 8.27 -5.13 0.63
C TRP A 51 9.41 -4.37 1.30
N SER A 52 10.18 -5.06 2.15
CA SER A 52 11.35 -4.48 2.82
C SER A 52 12.42 -4.04 1.80
N SER A 53 12.68 -4.88 0.80
CA SER A 53 13.62 -4.57 -0.29
C SER A 53 13.16 -3.39 -1.14
N PHE A 54 11.87 -3.32 -1.45
CA PHE A 54 11.25 -2.22 -2.18
C PHE A 54 11.45 -0.88 -1.44
N LEU A 55 11.14 -0.84 -0.14
CA LEU A 55 11.32 0.37 0.68
C LEU A 55 12.79 0.79 0.78
N ALA A 56 13.70 -0.18 0.91
CA ALA A 56 15.14 0.06 1.00
C ALA A 56 15.76 0.54 -0.32
N SER A 57 15.14 0.22 -1.47
CA SER A 57 15.69 0.55 -2.80
C SER A 57 15.78 2.06 -3.06
N GLY A 58 14.93 2.87 -2.42
CA GLY A 58 14.87 4.33 -2.65
C GLY A 58 14.39 4.73 -4.06
N LEU A 59 13.85 3.79 -4.85
CA LEU A 59 13.40 4.01 -6.24
C LEU A 59 11.93 4.45 -6.35
N TRP A 60 11.42 5.19 -5.36
CA TRP A 60 9.99 5.49 -5.21
C TRP A 60 9.70 6.98 -5.00
#